data_AF-A0A562QTT9-F1
#
_entry.id   AF-A0A562QTT9-F1
#
_cell.length_a   1.000
_cell.length_b   1.000
_cell.length_c   1.000
_cell.angle_alpha   90.00
_cell.angle_beta   90.00
_cell.angle_gamma   90.00
#
_symmetry.space_group_name_H-M   'P 1'
#
loop_
_entity.id
_entity.type
_entity.pdbx_description
1 polymer ?
#
loop_
_entity_poly.entity_id
_entity_poly.type
_entity_poly.pdbx_seq_one_letter_code
_entity_poly.pdbx_strand_id
1 'polypeptide(L)'
;MKRIQRLKELNNLAGDISDEFLDYLSDEFYSLYEYLSNGEKLIDFLLPDYQNIVILEEEDEINNFLNHTLDIEFVEELELNGATIIRIGINIDEDIQLNYAMKKL
;
A
#
# COMPACT_ATOMS: atom_id res chain seq x y z
N MET A 1 -3.88 2.20 10.80
CA MET A 1 -3.01 1.66 9.75
C MET A 1 -3.36 0.20 9.55
N LYS A 2 -3.63 -0.19 8.31
CA LYS A 2 -3.78 -1.58 7.89
C LYS A 2 -2.53 -1.99 7.13
N ARG A 3 -2.01 -3.19 7.42
CA ARG A 3 -0.91 -3.82 6.68
C ARG A 3 -1.46 -4.98 5.90
N ILE A 4 -1.11 -5.06 4.62
CA ILE A 4 -1.53 -6.10 3.71
C ILE A 4 -0.28 -6.86 3.30
N GLN A 5 -0.16 -8.09 3.80
CA GLN A 5 0.91 -9.01 3.47
C GLN A 5 0.41 -10.21 2.68
N ARG A 6 -0.87 -10.53 2.79
CA ARG A 6 -1.49 -11.71 2.17
C ARG A 6 -2.68 -11.33 1.32
N LEU A 7 -2.96 -12.15 0.30
CA LEU A 7 -4.14 -12.01 -0.54
C LEU A 7 -5.45 -11.95 0.26
N LYS A 8 -5.55 -12.72 1.36
CA LYS A 8 -6.74 -12.69 2.22
C LYS A 8 -6.96 -11.31 2.86
N GLU A 9 -5.89 -10.63 3.26
CA GLU A 9 -5.98 -9.31 3.89
C GLU A 9 -6.41 -8.27 2.88
N LEU A 10 -5.88 -8.35 1.65
CA LEU A 10 -6.32 -7.52 0.51
C LEU A 10 -7.81 -7.72 0.25
N ASN A 11 -8.27 -8.97 0.14
CA ASN A 11 -9.68 -9.28 -0.11
C ASN A 11 -10.62 -8.79 1.01
N ASN A 12 -10.11 -8.69 2.25
CA ASN A 12 -10.91 -8.18 3.37
C ASN A 12 -11.16 -6.65 3.29
N LEU A 13 -10.48 -5.93 2.39
CA LEU A 13 -10.72 -4.50 2.15
C LEU A 13 -11.98 -4.26 1.31
N ALA A 14 -12.54 -5.30 0.69
CA ALA A 14 -13.77 -5.19 -0.08
C ALA A 14 -14.92 -4.66 0.78
N GLY A 15 -15.50 -3.53 0.37
CA GLY A 15 -16.56 -2.83 1.11
C GLY A 15 -16.06 -1.78 2.13
N ASP A 16 -14.78 -1.80 2.49
CA ASP A 16 -14.14 -0.75 3.31
C ASP A 16 -13.63 0.42 2.44
N ILE A 17 -13.19 0.10 1.22
CA ILE A 17 -12.67 1.06 0.23
C ILE A 17 -13.45 0.94 -1.09
N SER A 18 -13.26 1.90 -2.00
CA SER A 18 -13.85 1.84 -3.34
C SER A 18 -13.29 0.66 -4.14
N ASP A 19 -14.12 0.08 -5.02
CA ASP A 19 -13.72 -1.02 -5.89
C ASP A 19 -12.50 -0.65 -6.75
N GLU A 20 -12.44 0.59 -7.24
CA GLU A 20 -11.30 1.06 -8.04
C GLU A 20 -10.00 1.14 -7.25
N PHE A 21 -10.05 1.55 -5.98
CA PHE A 21 -8.87 1.56 -5.14
C PHE A 21 -8.45 0.13 -4.76
N LEU A 22 -9.43 -0.76 -4.54
CA LEU A 22 -9.15 -2.18 -4.34
C LEU A 22 -8.51 -2.83 -5.57
N ASP A 23 -9.00 -2.53 -6.77
CA ASP A 23 -8.43 -3.00 -8.03
C ASP A 23 -6.98 -2.50 -8.19
N TYR A 24 -6.74 -1.22 -7.94
CA TYR A 24 -5.39 -0.64 -7.95
C TYR A 24 -4.44 -1.35 -6.97
N LEU A 25 -4.86 -1.55 -5.72
CA LEU A 25 -4.05 -2.26 -4.72
C LEU A 25 -3.84 -3.73 -5.08
N SER A 26 -4.78 -4.33 -5.80
CA SER A 26 -4.66 -5.69 -6.30
C SER A 26 -3.56 -5.79 -7.34
N ASP A 27 -3.53 -4.87 -8.31
CA ASP A 27 -2.47 -4.82 -9.34
C ASP A 27 -1.08 -4.63 -8.70
N GLU A 28 -0.97 -3.77 -7.69
CA GLU A 28 0.26 -3.58 -6.91
C GLU A 28 0.68 -4.88 -6.18
N PHE A 29 -0.26 -5.55 -5.50
CA PHE A 29 0.01 -6.81 -4.81
C PHE A 29 0.47 -7.91 -5.77
N TYR A 30 -0.18 -8.04 -6.94
CA TYR A 30 0.20 -9.02 -7.96
C TYR A 30 1.57 -8.73 -8.54
N SER A 31 1.90 -7.46 -8.75
CA SER A 31 3.23 -7.04 -9.22
C SER A 31 4.32 -7.45 -8.21
N LEU A 32 4.08 -7.23 -6.91
CA LEU A 32 5.00 -7.67 -5.85
C LEU A 32 5.09 -9.20 -5.76
N TYR A 33 3.98 -9.92 -5.94
CA TYR A 33 3.97 -11.38 -6.00
C TYR A 33 4.82 -11.90 -7.16
N GLU A 34 4.69 -11.34 -8.36
CA GLU A 34 5.51 -11.73 -9.51
C GLU A 34 7.00 -11.49 -9.26
N TYR A 35 7.34 -10.41 -8.55
CA TYR A 35 8.73 -10.07 -8.22
C TYR A 35 9.33 -10.95 -7.10
N LEU A 36 8.57 -11.25 -6.04
CA LEU A 36 9.11 -11.79 -4.79
C LEU A 36 8.79 -13.27 -4.52
N SER A 37 7.72 -13.82 -5.10
CA SER A 37 7.16 -15.12 -4.70
C SER A 37 8.10 -16.32 -4.84
N ASN A 38 9.13 -16.21 -5.68
CA ASN A 38 10.11 -17.29 -5.92
C ASN A 38 9.45 -18.66 -6.19
N GLY A 39 8.30 -18.66 -6.87
CA GLY A 39 7.54 -19.87 -7.25
C GLY A 39 6.60 -20.43 -6.18
N GLU A 40 6.41 -19.76 -5.04
CA GLU A 40 5.35 -20.11 -4.10
C GLU A 40 3.96 -19.83 -4.67
N LYS A 41 2.93 -20.44 -4.09
CA LYS A 41 1.55 -20.21 -4.54
C LYS A 41 1.05 -18.88 -3.99
N LEU A 42 0.32 -18.14 -4.82
CA LEU A 42 -0.32 -16.87 -4.44
C LEU A 42 -1.10 -16.91 -3.10
N ILE A 43 -1.81 -18.02 -2.81
CA ILE A 43 -2.59 -18.14 -1.57
C ILE A 43 -1.71 -18.29 -0.32
N ASP A 44 -0.49 -18.78 -0.49
CA ASP A 44 0.50 -19.01 0.56
C ASP A 44 1.49 -17.84 0.67
N PHE A 45 1.55 -16.97 -0.36
CA PHE A 45 2.45 -15.82 -0.46
C PHE A 45 2.27 -14.83 0.69
N LEU A 46 3.42 -14.42 1.24
CA LEU A 46 3.52 -13.45 2.31
C LEU A 46 4.51 -12.36 1.91
N LEU A 47 4.03 -11.14 1.74
CA LEU A 47 4.93 -10.00 1.54
C LEU A 47 5.82 -9.80 2.76
N PRO A 48 7.13 -9.55 2.56
CA PRO A 48 8.03 -9.16 3.63
C PRO A 48 7.55 -7.89 4.36
N ASP A 49 7.92 -7.74 5.63
CA ASP A 49 7.50 -6.59 6.44
C ASP A 49 7.95 -5.23 5.86
N TYR A 50 9.04 -5.22 5.09
CA TYR A 50 9.60 -4.03 4.44
C TYR A 50 9.01 -3.74 3.05
N GLN A 51 8.22 -4.65 2.46
CA GLN A 51 7.53 -4.43 1.17
C GLN A 51 6.02 -4.65 1.24
N ASN A 52 5.46 -4.79 2.45
CA ASN A 52 4.01 -4.89 2.60
C ASN A 52 3.32 -3.59 2.16
N ILE A 53 2.07 -3.73 1.71
CA ILE A 53 1.23 -2.59 1.36
C ILE A 53 0.65 -2.04 2.66
N VAL A 54 0.82 -0.74 2.89
CA VAL A 54 0.31 -0.06 4.08
C VAL A 54 -0.80 0.92 3.69
N ILE A 55 -1.91 0.88 4.41
CA ILE A 55 -3.00 1.85 4.28
C ILE A 55 -3.06 2.68 5.56
N LEU A 56 -2.88 3.99 5.42
CA LEU A 56 -3.00 4.99 6.47
C LEU A 56 -4.46 5.48 6.48
N GLU A 57 -5.15 5.31 7.60
CA GLU A 57 -6.59 5.59 7.70
C GLU A 57 -6.89 6.90 8.45
N GLU A 58 -5.99 7.27 9.36
CA GLU A 58 -6.12 8.44 10.22
C GLU A 58 -5.12 9.55 9.83
N GLU A 59 -5.53 10.82 9.99
CA GLU A 59 -4.66 11.97 9.68
C GLU A 59 -3.37 11.98 10.51
N ASP A 60 -3.44 11.55 11.77
CA ASP A 60 -2.26 11.46 12.64
C ASP A 60 -1.22 10.47 12.10
N GLU A 61 -1.65 9.40 11.41
CA GLU A 61 -0.75 8.44 10.79
C GLU A 61 -0.01 9.09 9.61
N ILE A 62 -0.74 9.81 8.76
CA ILE A 62 -0.19 10.55 7.63
C ILE A 62 0.81 11.60 8.14
N ASN A 63 0.43 12.38 9.15
CA ASN A 63 1.29 13.41 9.73
C ASN A 63 2.56 12.82 10.35
N ASN A 64 2.45 11.68 11.04
CA ASN A 64 3.61 10.99 11.58
C ASN A 64 4.58 10.57 10.48
N PHE A 65 4.08 10.05 9.35
CA PHE A 65 4.94 9.71 8.21
C PHE A 65 5.58 10.96 7.59
N LEU A 66 4.80 12.00 7.29
CA LEU A 66 5.31 13.23 6.67
C LEU A 66 6.32 13.98 7.54
N ASN A 67 6.30 13.78 8.86
CA ASN A 67 7.27 14.38 9.78
C ASN A 67 8.64 13.64 9.79
N HIS A 68 8.71 12.39 9.33
CA HIS A 68 9.95 11.60 9.24
C HIS A 68 10.50 11.63 7.80
N THR A 69 10.82 12.82 7.33
CA THR A 69 11.15 13.12 5.92
C THR A 69 12.42 12.46 5.36
N LEU A 70 13.33 11.93 6.19
CA LEU A 70 14.64 11.47 5.72
C LEU A 70 14.57 10.22 4.84
N ASP A 71 13.56 9.38 5.04
CA ASP A 71 13.40 8.11 4.35
C ASP A 71 12.30 8.17 3.27
N ILE A 72 11.65 9.32 3.09
CA ILE A 72 10.63 9.50 2.05
C ILE A 72 11.31 9.73 0.71
N GLU A 73 11.12 8.79 -0.22
CA GLU A 73 11.60 8.90 -1.59
C GLU A 73 10.67 9.76 -2.45
N PHE A 74 9.35 9.58 -2.27
CA PHE A 74 8.35 10.36 -2.99
C PHE A 74 7.01 10.42 -2.27
N VAL A 75 6.24 11.47 -2.59
CA VAL A 75 4.82 11.63 -2.25
C VAL A 75 4.12 12.09 -3.51
N GLU A 76 3.11 11.35 -3.96
CA GLU A 76 2.33 11.67 -5.15
C GLU A 76 0.83 11.51 -4.91
N GLU A 77 0.03 12.19 -5.73
CA GLU A 77 -1.43 12.08 -5.72
C GLU A 77 -1.87 11.26 -6.94
N LEU A 78 -2.66 10.23 -6.69
CA LEU A 78 -3.31 9.38 -7.68
C LEU A 78 -4.79 9.72 -7.72
N GLU A 79 -5.27 10.13 -8.88
CA GLU A 79 -6.69 10.35 -9.13
C GLU A 79 -7.32 9.04 -9.60
N LEU A 80 -8.06 8.39 -8.71
CA LEU A 80 -8.97 7.29 -9.02
C LEU A 80 -10.38 7.89 -9.13
N ASN A 81 -11.30 7.34 -9.93
CA ASN A 81 -12.56 8.04 -10.21
C ASN A 81 -13.36 8.26 -8.91
N GLY A 82 -13.39 9.52 -8.46
CA GLY A 82 -14.09 9.93 -7.25
C GLY A 82 -13.27 9.86 -5.96
N ALA A 83 -11.96 9.59 -6.04
CA ALA A 83 -11.06 9.61 -4.88
C ALA A 83 -9.63 10.02 -5.26
N THR A 84 -9.07 10.96 -4.50
CA THR A 84 -7.63 11.23 -4.54
C THR A 84 -6.92 10.36 -3.51
N ILE A 85 -6.00 9.52 -3.95
CA ILE A 85 -5.15 8.70 -3.08
C ILE A 85 -3.77 9.33 -3.01
N ILE A 86 -3.24 9.52 -1.82
CA ILE A 86 -1.84 9.90 -1.60
C ILE A 86 -1.04 8.61 -1.56
N ARG A 87 -0.06 8.46 -2.46
CA ARG A 87 0.89 7.36 -2.49
C ARG A 87 2.25 7.87 -2.02
N ILE A 88 2.82 7.18 -1.04
CA ILE A 88 4.06 7.55 -0.37
C ILE A 88 5.05 6.39 -0.55
N GLY A 89 6.17 6.66 -1.18
CA GLY A 89 7.29 5.73 -1.28
C GLY A 89 8.29 6.00 -0.17
N ILE A 90 8.61 4.96 0.60
CA ILE A 90 9.54 5.05 1.72
C ILE A 90 10.69 4.08 1.48
N ASN A 91 11.92 4.57 1.58
CA ASN A 91 13.12 3.75 1.54
C ASN A 91 13.21 2.91 2.82
N ILE A 92 13.17 1.60 2.70
CA ILE A 92 13.39 0.66 3.80
C ILE A 92 14.36 -0.40 3.32
N ASP A 93 15.53 -0.46 3.95
CA ASP A 93 16.57 -1.46 3.70
C ASP A 93 16.92 -1.63 2.20
N GLU A 94 17.11 -0.51 1.49
CA GLU A 94 17.45 -0.44 0.05
C GLU A 94 16.28 -0.76 -0.92
N ASP A 95 15.09 -1.04 -0.40
CA ASP A 95 13.85 -1.20 -1.18
C ASP A 95 12.85 -0.05 -0.92
N ILE A 96 11.81 0.06 -1.75
CA ILE A 96 10.74 1.05 -1.58
C ILE A 96 9.48 0.35 -1.05
N GLN A 97 9.04 0.72 0.16
CA GLN A 97 7.72 0.38 0.68
C GLN A 97 6.67 1.39 0.22
N LEU A 98 5.55 0.87 -0.28
CA LEU A 98 4.43 1.70 -0.72
C LEU A 98 3.37 1.83 0.38
N ASN A 99 3.11 3.07 0.74
CA ASN A 99 2.10 3.46 1.71
C ASN A 99 1.03 4.31 1.01
N TYR A 100 -0.23 4.10 1.38
CA TYR A 100 -1.38 4.72 0.72
C TYR A 100 -2.29 5.39 1.74
N ALA A 101 -2.83 6.56 1.40
CA ALA A 101 -3.83 7.25 2.22
C ALA A 101 -4.92 7.82 1.32
N MET A 102 -6.18 7.71 1.72
CA MET A 102 -7.26 8.39 1.01
C MET A 102 -7.29 9.86 1.46
N LYS A 103 -7.20 10.79 0.52
CA LYS A 103 -7.34 12.21 0.80
C LYS A 103 -8.80 12.50 1.12
N LYS A 104 -9.11 12.85 2.37
CA LYS A 104 -10.43 13.35 2.74
C LYS A 104 -10.58 14.76 2.16
N LEU A 105 -11.63 14.96 1.36
CA LEU A 105 -12.01 16.27 0.80
C LEU A 105 -12.58 17.20 1.87
#